data_AF-A0A6P3RJ36-F1
#
_entry.id   AF-A0A6P3RJ36-F1
#
_cell.length_a   1.000
_cell.length_b   1.000
_cell.length_c   1.000
_cell.angle_alpha   90.00
_cell.angle_beta   90.00
_cell.angle_gamma   90.00
#
_symmetry.space_group_name_H-M   'P 1'
#
loop_
_entity.id
_entity.type
_entity.pdbx_description
1 polymer ?
#
loop_
_entity_poly.entity_id
_entity_poly.type
_entity_poly.pdbx_seq_one_letter_code
_entity_poly.pdbx_strand_id
1 'polypeptide(L)'
;MADPKYADLPGIARNEPDVYETSDLPEDDQAEFDAELEELTSTSVEHIIVNPNAAYDKFKDKRVGTKGLDFSDRIGKTKRTGYESGEYEMLGEGLGVKETPQQKYQRLLHEVQELTSEVEKIKTAVKESATEEKLTPVVLAKQLAALKQQLLASHLEKLLGPDAAINLTDPDGALAKRLLLQLEATKNSKGAGSGGKTTSGTFPDGSLVTYELHSRPEQDKFSQAAKVAELERRLTELEATVRCDQDAQNPLSAGLQGACLTETVELLQAKVSSLDLAVLDQVEARLQSVLGKMNEIAKHKASVEDADTQSKVHQLYETIQRWSPIASTLPELVQRLVTIKQLHEQAMQFSQLLTHLDTTQQMITSSLKDNTTLLSQVQTTMRENLSTVEGNFANIDERMKKLGK
;
A
#
# COMPACT_ATOMS: atom_id res chain seq x y z
N MET A 1 -25.59 36.49 3.81
CA MET A 1 -24.58 37.51 4.18
C MET A 1 -23.67 37.69 2.99
N ALA A 2 -23.36 38.92 2.57
CA ALA A 2 -22.50 39.15 1.42
C ALA A 2 -21.05 38.73 1.74
N ASP A 3 -20.38 38.04 0.80
CA ASP A 3 -18.96 37.74 0.91
C ASP A 3 -18.18 39.07 1.01
N PRO A 4 -17.31 39.24 2.03
CA PRO A 4 -16.54 40.46 2.22
C PRO A 4 -15.70 40.86 0.99
N LYS A 5 -15.32 39.90 0.13
CA LYS A 5 -14.58 40.19 -1.11
C LYS A 5 -15.37 41.01 -2.13
N TYR A 6 -16.71 40.93 -2.10
CA TYR A 6 -17.59 41.57 -3.09
C TYR A 6 -18.46 42.70 -2.49
N ALA A 7 -18.28 43.01 -1.21
CA ALA A 7 -19.08 44.00 -0.49
C ALA A 7 -18.86 45.44 -0.98
N ASP A 8 -17.67 45.76 -1.47
CA ASP A 8 -17.29 47.11 -1.92
C ASP A 8 -17.42 47.31 -3.43
N LEU A 9 -17.73 46.24 -4.18
CA LEU A 9 -17.91 46.31 -5.62
C LEU A 9 -19.33 46.82 -5.97
N PRO A 10 -19.46 47.86 -6.80
CA PRO A 10 -20.76 48.29 -7.31
C PRO A 10 -21.30 47.25 -8.33
N GLY A 11 -22.62 47.09 -8.38
CA GLY A 11 -23.29 46.22 -9.38
C GLY A 11 -23.34 44.73 -9.04
N ILE A 12 -23.04 44.33 -7.79
CA ILE A 12 -23.20 42.94 -7.34
C ILE A 12 -24.66 42.68 -6.95
N ALA A 13 -25.27 41.66 -7.54
CA ALA A 13 -26.60 41.18 -7.16
C ALA A 13 -26.55 40.53 -5.77
N ARG A 14 -27.40 40.97 -4.82
CA ARG A 14 -27.35 40.53 -3.40
C ARG A 14 -28.57 39.77 -2.92
N ASN A 15 -29.61 39.65 -3.74
CA ASN A 15 -30.87 38.97 -3.42
C ASN A 15 -31.40 38.15 -4.61
N GLU A 16 -30.49 37.74 -5.49
CA GLU A 16 -30.80 36.84 -6.60
C GLU A 16 -30.38 35.43 -6.19
N PRO A 17 -31.09 34.37 -6.61
CA PRO A 17 -30.60 33.01 -6.45
C PRO A 17 -29.27 32.85 -7.21
N ASP A 18 -28.35 32.09 -6.62
CA ASP A 18 -27.02 31.86 -7.19
C ASP A 18 -27.08 31.01 -8.47
N VAL A 19 -28.07 30.12 -8.55
CA VAL A 19 -28.28 29.19 -9.66
C VAL A 19 -29.75 29.24 -10.10
N TYR A 20 -29.96 29.35 -11.42
CA TYR A 20 -31.25 29.22 -12.08
C TYR A 20 -31.28 27.92 -12.86
N GLU A 21 -31.86 26.87 -12.27
CA GLU A 21 -31.95 25.53 -12.87
C GLU A 21 -33.40 25.07 -13.03
N THR A 22 -33.62 24.17 -13.99
CA THR A 22 -34.89 23.45 -14.12
C THR A 22 -35.05 22.47 -12.98
N SER A 23 -36.29 22.14 -12.60
CA SER A 23 -36.54 21.12 -11.58
C SER A 23 -35.88 19.81 -11.95
N ASP A 24 -35.14 19.23 -11.01
CA ASP A 24 -34.48 17.94 -11.19
C ASP A 24 -35.55 16.86 -11.40
N LEU A 25 -35.56 16.24 -12.58
CA LEU A 25 -36.53 15.21 -12.94
C LEU A 25 -35.92 13.83 -12.64
N PRO A 26 -36.70 12.88 -12.09
CA PRO A 26 -36.19 11.54 -11.76
C PRO A 26 -35.81 10.66 -12.96
N GLU A 27 -35.79 11.20 -14.18
CA GLU A 27 -35.50 10.44 -15.40
C GLU A 27 -34.02 10.02 -15.45
N ASP A 28 -33.10 10.80 -14.86
CA ASP A 28 -31.68 10.46 -14.75
C ASP A 28 -31.38 9.32 -13.75
N ASP A 29 -32.33 8.98 -12.87
CA ASP A 29 -32.20 7.89 -11.87
C ASP A 29 -32.63 6.52 -12.42
N GLN A 30 -33.11 6.45 -13.67
CA GLN A 30 -33.49 5.20 -14.29
C GLN A 30 -32.26 4.57 -14.93
N ALA A 31 -31.75 3.50 -14.32
CA ALA A 31 -30.69 2.70 -14.92
C ALA A 31 -31.19 2.05 -16.22
N GLU A 32 -30.93 2.67 -17.37
CA GLU A 32 -30.97 2.00 -18.67
C GLU A 32 -29.82 0.99 -18.71
N PHE A 33 -30.15 -0.29 -18.53
CA PHE A 33 -29.16 -1.36 -18.60
C PHE A 33 -28.84 -1.65 -20.07
N ASP A 34 -27.73 -1.09 -20.57
CA ASP A 34 -27.16 -1.42 -21.89
C ASP A 34 -26.84 -2.92 -22.05
N ALA A 35 -26.82 -3.70 -20.96
CA ALA A 35 -26.66 -5.15 -21.01
C ALA A 35 -27.84 -5.88 -21.67
N GLU A 36 -29.04 -5.27 -21.74
CA GLU A 36 -30.16 -5.79 -22.53
C GLU A 36 -30.01 -5.50 -24.04
N LEU A 37 -29.18 -4.52 -24.42
CA LEU A 37 -28.85 -4.20 -25.81
C LEU A 37 -27.73 -5.10 -26.37
N GLU A 38 -26.92 -5.71 -25.52
CA GLU A 38 -25.95 -6.71 -25.94
C GLU A 38 -26.66 -8.03 -26.30
N GLU A 39 -26.39 -8.56 -27.50
CA GLU A 39 -26.97 -9.82 -27.99
C GLU A 39 -26.31 -11.05 -27.29
N LEU A 40 -26.36 -11.09 -25.96
CA LEU A 40 -25.85 -12.16 -25.11
C LEU A 40 -26.80 -13.36 -25.02
N THR A 41 -27.93 -13.33 -25.73
CA THR A 41 -28.93 -14.41 -25.76
C THR A 41 -29.47 -14.64 -27.17
N SER A 42 -28.64 -15.20 -28.07
CA SER A 42 -29.08 -15.55 -29.42
C SER A 42 -29.54 -17.01 -29.49
N THR A 43 -30.63 -17.31 -30.20
CA THR A 43 -31.10 -18.71 -30.41
C THR A 43 -30.13 -19.53 -31.28
N SER A 44 -29.28 -18.86 -32.06
CA SER A 44 -28.32 -19.48 -33.00
C SER A 44 -26.93 -19.73 -32.40
N VAL A 45 -26.65 -19.24 -31.20
CA VAL A 45 -25.31 -19.27 -30.58
C VAL A 45 -25.39 -19.99 -29.23
N GLU A 46 -24.53 -20.99 -29.04
CA GLU A 46 -24.40 -21.65 -27.73
C GLU A 46 -23.52 -20.82 -26.79
N HIS A 47 -24.06 -20.50 -25.62
CA HIS A 47 -23.35 -19.75 -24.59
C HIS A 47 -22.60 -20.71 -23.65
N ILE A 48 -21.27 -20.77 -23.79
CA ILE A 48 -20.41 -21.60 -22.96
C ILE A 48 -19.81 -20.73 -21.85
N ILE A 49 -20.24 -20.97 -20.62
CA ILE A 49 -19.68 -20.29 -19.44
C ILE A 49 -18.26 -20.82 -19.21
N VAL A 50 -17.28 -19.93 -19.31
CA VAL A 50 -15.89 -20.25 -18.99
C VAL A 50 -15.70 -20.16 -17.48
N ASN A 51 -15.47 -21.29 -16.83
CA ASN A 51 -15.03 -21.34 -15.43
C ASN A 51 -13.52 -21.62 -15.40
N PRO A 52 -12.67 -20.61 -15.14
CA PRO A 52 -11.21 -20.76 -15.15
C PRO A 52 -10.70 -21.78 -14.13
N ASN A 53 -11.36 -21.92 -12.97
CA ASN A 53 -10.95 -22.87 -11.93
C ASN A 53 -11.20 -24.31 -12.39
N ALA A 54 -12.39 -24.58 -12.92
CA ALA A 54 -12.71 -25.91 -13.47
C ALA A 54 -11.86 -26.23 -14.72
N ALA A 55 -11.52 -25.22 -15.53
CA ALA A 55 -10.61 -25.39 -16.65
C ALA A 55 -9.18 -25.70 -16.17
N TYR A 56 -8.69 -25.00 -15.14
CA TYR A 56 -7.37 -25.24 -14.56
C TYR A 56 -7.24 -26.67 -14.06
N ASP A 57 -8.20 -27.17 -13.27
CA ASP A 57 -8.17 -28.55 -12.76
C ASP A 57 -8.15 -29.60 -13.89
N LYS A 58 -8.84 -29.35 -15.00
CA LYS A 58 -8.82 -30.23 -16.18
C LYS A 58 -7.47 -30.33 -16.87
N PHE A 59 -6.59 -29.34 -16.70
CA PHE A 59 -5.30 -29.26 -17.40
C PHE A 59 -4.09 -29.27 -16.46
N LYS A 60 -4.27 -29.07 -15.15
CA LYS A 60 -3.20 -29.00 -14.15
C LYS A 60 -2.22 -30.18 -14.22
N ASP A 61 -2.74 -31.39 -14.38
CA ASP A 61 -1.93 -32.61 -14.40
C ASP A 61 -1.48 -33.00 -15.82
N LYS A 62 -2.09 -32.39 -16.85
CA LYS A 62 -1.74 -32.66 -18.24
C LYS A 62 -0.47 -31.91 -18.60
N ARG A 63 0.62 -32.65 -18.73
CA ARG A 63 1.91 -32.13 -19.19
C ARG A 63 2.09 -32.40 -20.68
N VAL A 64 2.87 -31.53 -21.29
CA VAL A 64 3.07 -31.44 -22.72
C VAL A 64 4.55 -31.72 -23.00
N GLY A 65 4.86 -32.82 -23.66
CA GLY A 65 6.24 -33.25 -23.92
C GLY A 65 6.86 -32.55 -25.13
N THR A 66 8.06 -31.98 -25.01
CA THR A 66 8.69 -31.18 -26.08
C THR A 66 9.56 -31.97 -27.07
N LYS A 67 9.47 -33.31 -27.08
CA LYS A 67 10.32 -34.15 -27.93
C LYS A 67 9.75 -34.26 -29.35
N GLY A 68 10.56 -34.00 -30.37
CA GLY A 68 10.18 -34.18 -31.78
C GLY A 68 9.37 -33.02 -32.39
N LEU A 69 9.32 -31.86 -31.72
CA LEU A 69 8.64 -30.67 -32.22
C LEU A 69 9.41 -30.05 -33.40
N ASP A 70 8.86 -30.19 -34.60
CA ASP A 70 9.35 -29.51 -35.80
C ASP A 70 8.20 -28.74 -36.46
N PHE A 71 8.14 -27.43 -36.20
CA PHE A 71 7.22 -26.47 -36.84
C PHE A 71 7.82 -25.83 -38.10
N SER A 72 9.01 -26.25 -38.53
CA SER A 72 9.58 -25.75 -39.78
C SER A 72 8.85 -26.42 -40.95
N ASP A 73 8.44 -25.63 -41.95
CA ASP A 73 7.73 -26.14 -43.13
C ASP A 73 8.64 -26.92 -44.12
N ARG A 74 9.72 -27.53 -43.61
CA ARG A 74 10.62 -28.37 -44.41
C ARG A 74 10.01 -29.74 -44.66
N ILE A 75 9.89 -30.13 -45.92
CA ILE A 75 9.32 -31.42 -46.34
C ILE A 75 10.30 -32.54 -45.96
N GLY A 76 9.88 -33.44 -45.05
CA GLY A 76 10.67 -34.56 -44.54
C GLY A 76 9.96 -35.92 -44.65
N LYS A 77 10.69 -37.02 -44.43
CA LYS A 77 10.20 -38.40 -44.63
C LYS A 77 9.35 -38.96 -43.48
N THR A 78 9.43 -38.39 -42.28
CA THR A 78 8.65 -38.83 -41.10
C THR A 78 7.41 -37.95 -40.92
N LYS A 79 6.29 -38.54 -40.47
CA LYS A 79 5.09 -37.76 -40.13
C LYS A 79 5.42 -36.82 -38.96
N ARG A 80 5.17 -35.52 -39.15
CA ARG A 80 5.31 -34.51 -38.10
C ARG A 80 4.33 -34.84 -36.99
N THR A 81 4.82 -34.99 -35.77
CA THR A 81 3.99 -35.30 -34.60
C THR A 81 4.08 -34.11 -33.66
N GLY A 82 2.93 -33.63 -33.21
CA GLY A 82 2.84 -32.57 -32.20
C GLY A 82 3.15 -33.11 -30.81
N TYR A 83 2.66 -32.41 -29.80
CA TYR A 83 2.85 -32.81 -28.42
C TYR A 83 2.17 -34.16 -28.10
N GLU A 84 2.93 -35.12 -27.56
CA GLU A 84 2.42 -36.37 -26.98
C GLU A 84 2.49 -36.33 -25.44
N SER A 85 1.53 -36.99 -24.77
CA SER A 85 1.36 -36.97 -23.31
C SER A 85 1.27 -38.39 -22.74
N GLY A 86 2.08 -38.73 -21.72
CA GLY A 86 1.96 -39.97 -20.95
C GLY A 86 3.08 -40.21 -19.91
N GLU A 87 2.68 -40.78 -18.76
CA GLU A 87 3.38 -41.77 -17.89
C GLU A 87 3.40 -41.45 -16.37
N TYR A 88 2.46 -42.03 -15.60
CA TYR A 88 2.62 -42.34 -14.16
C TYR A 88 1.71 -43.53 -13.77
N GLU A 89 2.31 -44.68 -13.41
CA GLU A 89 1.62 -45.78 -12.74
C GLU A 89 2.49 -46.28 -11.58
N MET A 90 1.91 -46.44 -10.38
CA MET A 90 2.50 -47.18 -9.26
C MET A 90 1.85 -48.55 -9.20
N LEU A 91 2.66 -49.62 -9.10
CA LEU A 91 2.15 -50.97 -8.94
C LEU A 91 1.64 -51.17 -7.51
N GLY A 92 0.41 -51.68 -7.37
CA GLY A 92 -0.18 -52.01 -6.09
C GLY A 92 0.55 -53.15 -5.38
N GLU A 93 0.55 -53.09 -4.05
CA GLU A 93 1.26 -54.01 -3.16
C GLU A 93 0.79 -55.47 -3.38
N GLY A 94 1.75 -56.37 -3.66
CA GLY A 94 1.49 -57.80 -3.85
C GLY A 94 1.45 -58.31 -5.30
N LEU A 95 1.59 -57.44 -6.30
CA LEU A 95 1.74 -57.86 -7.70
C LEU A 95 3.22 -58.15 -8.01
N GLY A 96 3.58 -59.43 -8.14
CA GLY A 96 4.95 -59.94 -8.35
C GLY A 96 5.62 -59.58 -9.68
N VAL A 97 5.27 -58.46 -10.31
CA VAL A 97 5.94 -57.93 -11.51
C VAL A 97 7.13 -57.08 -11.06
N LYS A 98 8.28 -57.22 -11.74
CA LYS A 98 9.51 -56.53 -11.38
C LYS A 98 9.35 -55.01 -11.57
N GLU A 99 9.39 -54.26 -10.46
CA GLU A 99 9.27 -52.79 -10.43
C GLU A 99 10.30 -52.12 -11.36
N THR A 100 9.90 -51.05 -12.06
CA THR A 100 10.85 -50.17 -12.75
C THR A 100 11.64 -49.33 -11.74
N PRO A 101 12.87 -48.87 -12.05
CA PRO A 101 13.69 -48.07 -11.12
C PRO A 101 12.97 -46.81 -10.59
N GLN A 102 12.12 -46.19 -11.42
CA GLN A 102 11.36 -44.99 -11.06
C GLN A 102 10.20 -45.30 -10.10
N GLN A 103 9.47 -46.40 -10.30
CA GLN A 103 8.42 -46.87 -9.38
C GLN A 103 9.01 -47.28 -8.02
N LYS A 104 10.16 -47.94 -8.03
CA LYS A 104 10.90 -48.33 -6.82
C LYS A 104 11.34 -47.12 -6.00
N TYR A 105 11.78 -46.05 -6.65
CA TYR A 105 12.11 -44.78 -5.98
C TYR A 105 10.89 -44.16 -5.28
N GLN A 106 9.71 -44.19 -5.92
CA GLN A 106 8.49 -43.62 -5.36
C GLN A 106 7.96 -44.41 -4.16
N ARG A 107 8.00 -45.75 -4.19
CA ARG A 107 7.65 -46.57 -3.01
C ARG A 107 8.61 -46.33 -1.85
N LEU A 108 9.91 -46.33 -2.12
CA LEU A 108 10.93 -46.07 -1.10
C LEU A 108 10.78 -44.68 -0.47
N LEU A 109 10.39 -43.66 -1.25
CA LEU A 109 10.12 -42.32 -0.72
C LEU A 109 8.95 -42.33 0.28
N HIS A 110 7.89 -43.09 -0.02
CA HIS A 110 6.73 -43.23 0.87
C HIS A 110 7.07 -43.99 2.17
N GLU A 111 7.78 -45.12 2.07
CA GLU A 111 8.21 -45.93 3.24
C GLU A 111 9.13 -45.14 4.18
N VAL A 112 10.04 -44.32 3.63
CA VAL A 112 10.93 -43.47 4.45
C VAL A 112 10.14 -42.38 5.17
N GLN A 113 9.09 -41.85 4.56
CA GLN A 113 8.25 -40.82 5.17
C GLN A 113 7.35 -41.37 6.29
N GLU A 114 6.83 -42.59 6.14
CA GLU A 114 6.08 -43.29 7.18
C GLU A 114 6.95 -43.57 8.42
N LEU A 115 8.16 -44.10 8.22
CA LEU A 115 9.12 -44.35 9.29
C LEU A 115 9.49 -43.07 10.06
N THR A 116 9.63 -41.95 9.34
CA THR A 116 9.94 -40.65 9.95
C THR A 116 8.79 -40.16 10.85
N SER A 117 7.54 -40.41 10.46
CA SER A 117 6.37 -40.05 11.26
C SER A 117 6.26 -40.88 12.54
N GLU A 118 6.56 -42.18 12.46
CA GLU A 118 6.51 -43.09 13.60
C GLU A 118 7.56 -42.74 14.67
N VAL A 119 8.77 -42.34 14.25
CA VAL A 119 9.84 -41.92 15.17
C VAL A 119 9.50 -40.62 15.91
N GLU A 120 8.90 -39.64 15.24
CA GLU A 120 8.44 -38.40 15.92
C GLU A 120 7.31 -38.70 16.92
N LYS A 121 6.43 -39.65 16.62
CA LYS A 121 5.35 -40.08 17.52
C LYS A 121 5.88 -40.75 18.81
N ILE A 122 6.99 -41.49 18.70
CA ILE A 122 7.67 -42.08 19.86
C ILE A 122 8.38 -41.00 20.71
N LYS A 123 8.99 -40.01 20.05
CA LYS A 123 9.71 -38.90 20.71
C LYS A 123 8.78 -37.98 21.51
N THR A 124 7.56 -37.72 21.03
CA THR A 124 6.57 -36.92 21.77
C THR A 124 6.08 -37.64 23.02
N ALA A 125 5.83 -38.95 22.96
CA ALA A 125 5.39 -39.76 24.10
C ALA A 125 6.41 -39.81 25.25
N VAL A 126 7.71 -39.82 24.95
CA VAL A 126 8.80 -39.81 25.97
C VAL A 126 8.94 -38.44 26.65
N LYS A 127 8.57 -37.35 25.96
CA LYS A 127 8.74 -35.99 26.48
C LYS A 127 7.67 -35.59 27.51
N GLU A 128 6.49 -36.20 27.44
CA GLU A 128 5.36 -35.92 28.34
C GLU A 128 5.55 -36.48 29.76
N SER A 129 6.33 -37.55 29.93
CA SER A 129 6.54 -38.17 31.26
C SER A 129 7.55 -37.43 32.16
N ALA A 130 8.36 -36.52 31.61
CA ALA A 130 9.41 -35.80 32.35
C ALA A 130 8.94 -34.42 32.89
N THR A 131 7.69 -34.04 32.62
CA THR A 131 7.15 -32.70 32.85
C THR A 131 6.56 -32.50 34.25
N GLU A 132 6.11 -33.57 34.91
CA GLU A 132 5.47 -33.55 36.23
C GLU A 132 6.45 -33.33 37.40
N GLU A 133 7.76 -33.55 37.21
CA GLU A 133 8.77 -33.54 38.29
C GLU A 133 9.36 -32.14 38.59
N LYS A 134 8.96 -31.07 37.87
CA LYS A 134 9.66 -29.76 37.92
C LYS A 134 8.94 -28.62 38.66
N LEU A 135 7.74 -28.83 39.21
CA LEU A 135 6.98 -27.77 39.88
C LEU A 135 7.35 -27.64 41.37
N THR A 136 8.54 -27.11 41.65
CA THR A 136 8.94 -26.71 43.01
C THR A 136 8.49 -25.28 43.33
N PRO A 137 8.14 -24.97 44.60
CA PRO A 137 7.66 -23.64 45.01
C PRO A 137 8.67 -22.50 44.76
N VAL A 138 9.97 -22.80 44.68
CA VAL A 138 11.02 -21.86 44.25
C VAL A 138 10.87 -21.46 42.77
N VAL A 139 10.45 -22.38 41.91
CA VAL A 139 10.18 -22.10 40.49
C VAL A 139 8.94 -21.22 40.35
N LEU A 140 7.90 -21.47 41.13
CA LEU A 140 6.72 -20.60 41.22
C LEU A 140 7.07 -19.20 41.72
N ALA A 141 7.94 -19.07 42.74
CA ALA A 141 8.40 -17.77 43.22
C ALA A 141 9.22 -17.00 42.17
N LYS A 142 10.06 -17.71 41.39
CA LYS A 142 10.82 -17.12 40.27
C LYS A 142 9.90 -16.67 39.13
N GLN A 143 8.85 -17.43 38.82
CA GLN A 143 7.81 -17.05 37.86
C GLN A 143 7.02 -15.82 38.34
N LEU A 144 6.68 -15.75 39.62
CA LEU A 144 5.99 -14.60 40.21
C LEU A 144 6.86 -13.33 40.20
N ALA A 145 8.16 -13.46 40.45
CA ALA A 145 9.11 -12.34 40.33
C ALA A 145 9.26 -11.86 38.88
N ALA A 146 9.32 -12.78 37.92
CA ALA A 146 9.33 -12.45 36.49
C ALA A 146 8.02 -11.76 36.05
N LEU A 147 6.88 -12.24 36.54
CA LEU A 147 5.57 -11.63 36.27
C LEU A 147 5.49 -10.20 36.85
N LYS A 148 6.00 -10.00 38.06
CA LYS A 148 6.12 -8.66 38.67
C LYS A 148 6.98 -7.73 37.81
N GLN A 149 8.12 -8.21 37.30
CA GLN A 149 9.00 -7.44 36.42
C GLN A 149 8.30 -7.06 35.11
N GLN A 150 7.56 -8.00 34.51
CA GLN A 150 6.80 -7.78 33.28
C GLN A 150 5.67 -6.77 33.47
N LEU A 151 4.97 -6.80 34.62
CA LEU A 151 3.93 -5.84 34.95
C LEU A 151 4.50 -4.42 35.09
N LEU A 152 5.66 -4.29 35.74
CA LEU A 152 6.35 -3.00 35.87
C LEU A 152 6.82 -2.47 34.52
N ALA A 153 7.33 -3.34 33.63
CA ALA A 153 7.72 -2.97 32.27
C ALA A 153 6.52 -2.49 31.43
N SER A 154 5.38 -3.17 31.50
CA SER A 154 4.15 -2.76 30.79
C SER A 154 3.60 -1.43 31.32
N HIS A 155 3.68 -1.19 32.63
CA HIS A 155 3.30 0.10 33.20
C HIS A 155 4.24 1.23 32.75
N LEU A 156 5.55 0.94 32.65
CA LEU A 156 6.56 1.88 32.18
C LEU A 156 6.34 2.26 30.70
N GLU A 157 6.02 1.30 29.83
CA GLU A 157 5.68 1.54 28.42
C GLU A 157 4.49 2.50 28.24
N LYS A 158 3.43 2.34 29.04
CA LYS A 158 2.29 3.27 29.04
C LYS A 158 2.65 4.69 29.49
N LEU A 159 3.63 4.84 30.39
CA LEU A 159 4.09 6.13 30.89
C LEU A 159 5.03 6.85 29.93
N LEU A 160 5.87 6.11 29.20
CA LEU A 160 6.83 6.69 28.24
C LEU A 160 6.22 6.92 26.84
N GLY A 161 5.11 6.25 26.53
CA GLY A 161 4.41 6.37 25.25
C GLY A 161 4.80 5.27 24.25
N PRO A 162 4.00 5.05 23.19
CA PRO A 162 4.01 3.81 22.40
C PRO A 162 5.26 3.50 21.56
N ASP A 163 6.33 4.29 21.63
CA ASP A 163 7.50 4.13 20.76
C ASP A 163 8.81 4.69 21.37
N ALA A 164 8.84 4.85 22.70
CA ALA A 164 9.98 5.43 23.40
C ALA A 164 11.06 4.37 23.69
N ALA A 165 12.11 4.33 22.87
CA ALA A 165 13.27 3.48 23.10
C ALA A 165 14.17 4.03 24.22
N ILE A 166 14.28 3.31 25.35
CA ILE A 166 15.22 3.65 26.43
C ILE A 166 16.57 2.97 26.17
N ASN A 167 17.60 3.76 25.86
CA ASN A 167 18.97 3.25 25.73
C ASN A 167 19.78 3.55 27.01
N LEU A 168 19.88 2.56 27.91
CA LEU A 168 20.64 2.70 29.17
C LEU A 168 22.16 2.82 28.98
N THR A 169 22.68 2.39 27.84
CA THR A 169 24.11 2.47 27.48
C THR A 169 24.52 3.82 26.93
N ASP A 170 23.58 4.63 26.44
CA ASP A 170 23.81 5.98 25.93
C ASP A 170 22.63 6.90 26.28
N PRO A 171 22.52 7.33 27.56
CA PRO A 171 21.34 8.06 28.05
C PRO A 171 21.17 9.44 27.39
N ASP A 172 22.27 10.09 26.97
CA ASP A 172 22.28 11.45 26.39
C ASP A 172 22.52 11.45 24.86
N GLY A 173 22.61 10.27 24.24
CA GLY A 173 23.02 10.13 22.83
C GLY A 173 24.46 10.60 22.58
N ALA A 174 25.30 10.63 23.61
CA ALA A 174 26.66 11.16 23.57
C ALA A 174 27.61 10.24 22.82
N LEU A 175 27.44 8.91 22.94
CA LEU A 175 28.22 7.95 22.17
C LEU A 175 27.85 8.03 20.68
N ALA A 176 26.57 8.19 20.36
CA ALA A 176 26.12 8.41 18.98
C ALA A 176 26.74 9.70 18.39
N LYS A 177 26.71 10.82 19.13
CA LYS A 177 27.36 12.08 18.72
C LYS A 177 28.87 11.94 18.56
N ARG A 178 29.54 11.22 19.46
CA ARG A 178 30.99 10.98 19.40
C ARG A 178 31.37 10.13 18.19
N LEU A 179 30.60 9.09 17.89
CA LEU A 179 30.81 8.24 16.72
C LEU A 179 30.66 9.06 15.42
N LEU A 180 29.62 9.90 15.34
CA LEU A 180 29.41 10.83 14.22
C LEU A 180 30.58 11.81 14.06
N LEU A 181 31.06 12.41 15.14
CA LEU A 181 32.21 13.31 15.11
C LEU A 181 33.53 12.60 14.75
N GLN A 182 33.74 11.38 15.21
CA GLN A 182 34.91 10.56 14.84
C GLN A 182 34.86 10.13 13.38
N LEU A 183 33.67 9.85 12.85
CA LEU A 183 33.43 9.62 11.42
C LEU A 183 33.70 10.87 10.58
N GLU A 184 33.22 12.03 11.02
CA GLU A 184 33.50 13.30 10.35
C GLU A 184 34.98 13.66 10.38
N ALA A 185 35.66 13.43 11.51
CA ALA A 185 37.10 13.66 11.65
C ALA A 185 37.93 12.72 10.75
N THR A 186 37.56 11.43 10.67
CA THR A 186 38.23 10.46 9.79
C THR A 186 37.93 10.73 8.31
N LYS A 187 36.73 11.20 7.96
CA LYS A 187 36.39 11.71 6.62
C LYS A 187 37.23 12.93 6.24
N ASN A 188 37.38 13.90 7.15
CA ASN A 188 38.19 15.10 6.93
C ASN A 188 39.69 14.78 6.84
N SER A 189 40.17 13.75 7.54
CA SER A 189 41.57 13.29 7.45
C SER A 189 41.93 12.64 6.10
N LYS A 190 40.96 12.04 5.39
CA LYS A 190 41.14 11.49 4.04
C LYS A 190 41.05 12.54 2.92
N GLY A 191 40.58 13.75 3.23
CA GLY A 191 40.48 14.87 2.27
C GLY A 191 41.80 15.63 2.03
N ALA A 192 42.86 15.35 2.80
CA ALA A 192 44.15 16.03 2.69
C ALA A 192 45.26 15.04 2.35
N GLY A 193 45.28 14.53 1.12
CA GLY A 193 46.35 13.60 0.69
C GLY A 193 46.15 12.90 -0.64
N SER A 194 45.79 13.62 -1.70
CA SER A 194 45.98 13.10 -3.07
C SER A 194 47.43 13.34 -3.50
N GLY A 195 48.27 12.30 -3.40
CA GLY A 195 49.66 12.41 -3.85
C GLY A 195 50.52 11.14 -3.69
N GLY A 196 50.14 10.04 -4.34
CA GLY A 196 51.11 9.12 -4.98
C GLY A 196 51.77 8.00 -4.15
N LYS A 197 51.66 6.80 -4.75
CA LYS A 197 52.57 5.64 -4.78
C LYS A 197 52.33 4.48 -3.81
N THR A 198 51.99 3.35 -4.44
CA THR A 198 51.95 1.98 -3.94
C THR A 198 53.32 1.51 -3.42
N THR A 199 53.35 0.94 -2.21
CA THR A 199 54.18 -0.23 -1.86
C THR A 199 53.55 -0.97 -0.69
N SER A 200 53.56 -2.30 -0.80
CA SER A 200 53.08 -3.25 0.20
C SER A 200 53.90 -3.19 1.50
N GLY A 201 53.22 -3.10 2.64
CA GLY A 201 53.79 -3.30 3.96
C GLY A 201 52.70 -3.19 5.02
N THR A 202 52.51 -4.25 5.80
CA THR A 202 51.54 -4.38 6.88
C THR A 202 51.81 -3.31 7.95
N PHE A 203 50.89 -2.36 8.12
CA PHE A 203 50.91 -1.38 9.22
C PHE A 203 49.81 -1.73 10.24
N PRO A 204 50.04 -1.52 11.55
CA PRO A 204 49.02 -1.70 12.58
C PRO A 204 48.01 -0.55 12.51
N ASP A 205 46.75 -0.90 12.32
CA ASP A 205 45.63 0.00 12.05
C ASP A 205 45.25 0.87 13.27
N GLY A 206 45.88 2.03 13.40
CA GLY A 206 45.45 3.09 14.32
C GLY A 206 44.39 4.05 13.73
N SER A 207 44.00 3.87 12.46
CA SER A 207 43.05 4.76 11.78
C SER A 207 42.36 4.10 10.57
N LEU A 208 42.08 2.79 10.64
CA LEU A 208 41.22 2.14 9.65
C LEU A 208 39.83 1.93 10.26
N VAL A 209 38.87 2.69 9.74
CA VAL A 209 37.46 2.54 10.07
C VAL A 209 36.87 1.44 9.20
N THR A 210 36.76 0.24 9.76
CA THR A 210 36.13 -0.91 9.10
C THR A 210 34.71 -1.07 9.64
N TYR A 211 33.72 -0.77 8.83
CA TYR A 211 32.32 -1.06 9.13
C TYR A 211 31.95 -2.44 8.58
N GLU A 212 31.67 -3.37 9.48
CA GLU A 212 31.13 -4.68 9.10
C GLU A 212 29.64 -4.71 9.44
N LEU A 213 28.80 -4.39 8.43
CA LEU A 213 27.34 -4.40 8.57
C LEU A 213 26.79 -5.75 8.14
N HIS A 214 26.37 -6.56 9.11
CA HIS A 214 25.65 -7.79 8.84
C HIS A 214 24.14 -7.49 8.93
N SER A 215 23.49 -7.23 7.79
CA SER A 215 22.04 -7.02 7.71
C SER A 215 21.47 -7.83 6.55
N ARG A 216 20.25 -8.37 6.73
CA ARG A 216 19.48 -9.07 5.68
C ARG A 216 18.24 -8.24 5.34
N PRO A 217 18.39 -7.08 4.67
CA PRO A 217 17.29 -6.15 4.43
C PRO A 217 16.14 -6.79 3.62
N GLU A 218 16.44 -7.74 2.75
CA GLU A 218 15.42 -8.46 1.96
C GLU A 218 14.54 -9.36 2.84
N GLN A 219 15.08 -9.95 3.91
CA GLN A 219 14.29 -10.75 4.86
C GLN A 219 13.33 -9.86 5.66
N ASP A 220 13.77 -8.67 6.05
CA ASP A 220 12.95 -7.73 6.82
C ASP A 220 11.84 -7.13 5.96
N LYS A 221 12.16 -6.73 4.71
CA LYS A 221 11.16 -6.30 3.72
C LYS A 221 10.15 -7.40 3.44
N PHE A 222 10.61 -8.64 3.25
CA PHE A 222 9.72 -9.79 3.04
C PHE A 222 8.80 -10.02 4.24
N SER A 223 9.34 -9.97 5.47
CA SER A 223 8.57 -10.16 6.70
C SER A 223 7.52 -9.06 6.89
N GLN A 224 7.84 -7.81 6.51
CA GLN A 224 6.87 -6.71 6.54
C GLN A 224 5.80 -6.86 5.46
N ALA A 225 6.18 -7.19 4.22
CA ALA A 225 5.26 -7.42 3.12
C ALA A 225 4.31 -8.59 3.41
N ALA A 226 4.81 -9.67 4.03
CA ALA A 226 3.99 -10.81 4.44
C ALA A 226 2.90 -10.43 5.44
N LYS A 227 3.21 -9.58 6.43
CA LYS A 227 2.20 -9.06 7.38
C LYS A 227 1.15 -8.21 6.68
N VAL A 228 1.56 -7.35 5.74
CA VAL A 228 0.63 -6.53 4.96
C VAL A 228 -0.27 -7.40 4.09
N ALA A 229 0.27 -8.42 3.43
CA ALA A 229 -0.50 -9.36 2.61
C ALA A 229 -1.49 -10.19 3.44
N GLU A 230 -1.14 -10.56 4.67
CA GLU A 230 -2.06 -11.24 5.60
C GLU A 230 -3.24 -10.34 5.98
N LEU A 231 -2.97 -9.06 6.29
CA LEU A 231 -4.00 -8.07 6.58
C LEU A 231 -4.88 -7.79 5.36
N GLU A 232 -4.29 -7.67 4.17
CA GLU A 232 -5.01 -7.49 2.92
C GLU A 232 -5.93 -8.67 2.63
N ARG A 233 -5.44 -9.91 2.77
CA ARG A 233 -6.26 -11.13 2.62
C ARG A 233 -7.44 -11.11 3.59
N ARG A 234 -7.21 -10.82 4.88
CA ARG A 234 -8.28 -10.75 5.88
C ARG A 234 -9.27 -9.63 5.57
N LEU A 235 -8.80 -8.49 5.06
CA LEU A 235 -9.65 -7.39 4.65
C LEU A 235 -10.49 -7.76 3.42
N THR A 236 -9.93 -8.49 2.46
CA THR A 236 -10.68 -9.01 1.29
C THR A 236 -11.74 -10.03 1.71
N GLU A 237 -11.44 -10.90 2.68
CA GLU A 237 -12.43 -11.84 3.24
C GLU A 237 -13.57 -11.11 3.96
N LEU A 238 -13.26 -10.06 4.72
CA LEU A 238 -14.26 -9.19 5.37
C LEU A 238 -15.08 -8.43 4.34
N GLU A 239 -14.44 -7.84 3.34
CA GLU A 239 -15.09 -7.14 2.23
C GLU A 239 -16.04 -8.09 1.51
N ALA A 240 -15.60 -9.29 1.12
CA ALA A 240 -16.46 -10.27 0.46
C ALA A 240 -17.68 -10.70 1.30
N THR A 241 -17.59 -10.65 2.63
CA THR A 241 -18.70 -10.98 3.54
C THR A 241 -19.68 -9.81 3.69
N VAL A 242 -19.19 -8.57 3.70
CA VAL A 242 -19.96 -7.35 3.94
C VAL A 242 -20.41 -6.68 2.64
N ARG A 243 -19.82 -7.06 1.50
CA ARG A 243 -20.12 -6.52 0.18
C ARG A 243 -21.60 -6.69 -0.10
N CYS A 244 -22.30 -5.57 -0.07
CA CYS A 244 -23.63 -5.46 -0.63
C CYS A 244 -23.46 -5.42 -2.14
N ASP A 245 -23.77 -6.51 -2.83
CA ASP A 245 -24.14 -6.37 -4.23
C ASP A 245 -25.35 -5.42 -4.22
N GLN A 246 -25.22 -4.27 -4.89
CA GLN A 246 -26.35 -3.39 -5.15
C GLN A 246 -27.27 -4.12 -6.14
N ASP A 247 -27.94 -5.17 -5.69
CA ASP A 247 -29.13 -5.70 -6.33
C ASP A 247 -30.24 -4.66 -6.10
N ALA A 248 -30.11 -3.53 -6.79
CA ALA A 248 -31.21 -2.60 -7.06
C ALA A 248 -32.37 -3.32 -7.78
N GLN A 249 -32.14 -4.58 -8.22
CA GLN A 249 -33.03 -5.48 -8.93
C GLN A 249 -34.13 -6.14 -8.07
N ASN A 250 -34.15 -5.98 -6.74
CA ASN A 250 -35.25 -6.51 -5.92
C ASN A 250 -36.15 -5.38 -5.36
N PRO A 251 -37.35 -5.16 -5.93
CA PRO A 251 -38.32 -4.19 -5.43
C PRO A 251 -38.73 -4.42 -3.96
N LEU A 252 -38.55 -5.64 -3.44
CA LEU A 252 -38.82 -5.98 -2.04
C LEU A 252 -37.74 -5.47 -1.07
N SER A 253 -36.54 -5.12 -1.55
CA SER A 253 -35.47 -4.53 -0.73
C SER A 253 -35.46 -3.00 -0.69
N ALA A 254 -36.26 -2.32 -1.53
CA ALA A 254 -36.32 -0.85 -1.57
C ALA A 254 -36.74 -0.21 -0.24
N GLY A 255 -37.50 -0.93 0.60
CA GLY A 255 -37.91 -0.48 1.93
C GLY A 255 -36.98 -0.92 3.06
N LEU A 256 -35.88 -1.62 2.77
CA LEU A 256 -34.94 -2.18 3.75
C LEU A 256 -33.58 -1.48 3.74
N GLN A 257 -33.30 -0.61 2.76
CA GLN A 257 -32.00 0.06 2.64
C GLN A 257 -31.88 1.21 3.66
N GLY A 258 -31.16 0.96 4.75
CA GLY A 258 -30.64 2.00 5.65
C GLY A 258 -29.33 2.61 5.12
N ALA A 259 -28.93 3.77 5.63
CA ALA A 259 -27.66 4.43 5.26
C ALA A 259 -26.42 3.63 5.69
N CYS A 260 -26.59 2.69 6.63
CA CYS A 260 -25.58 1.72 7.02
C CYS A 260 -26.17 0.31 7.16
N LEU A 261 -25.32 -0.72 7.08
CA LEU A 261 -25.74 -2.12 7.23
C LEU A 261 -26.40 -2.37 8.60
N THR A 262 -25.94 -1.71 9.65
CA THR A 262 -26.53 -1.82 10.99
C THR A 262 -27.94 -1.27 11.03
N GLU A 263 -28.23 -0.15 10.38
CA GLU A 263 -29.59 0.42 10.29
C GLU A 263 -30.53 -0.50 9.51
N THR A 264 -30.04 -1.14 8.45
CA THR A 264 -30.80 -2.16 7.70
C THR A 264 -31.13 -3.37 8.58
N VAL A 265 -30.18 -3.85 9.38
CA VAL A 265 -30.38 -4.96 10.32
C VAL A 265 -31.32 -4.57 11.46
N GLU A 266 -31.21 -3.36 12.00
CA GLU A 266 -32.13 -2.84 13.03
C GLU A 266 -33.56 -2.71 12.49
N LEU A 267 -33.72 -2.25 11.25
CA LEU A 267 -35.02 -2.18 10.59
C LEU A 267 -35.61 -3.58 10.39
N LEU A 268 -34.81 -4.54 9.92
CA LEU A 268 -35.21 -5.95 9.83
C LEU A 268 -35.58 -6.52 11.19
N GLN A 269 -34.81 -6.22 12.25
CA GLN A 269 -35.10 -6.65 13.61
C GLN A 269 -36.42 -6.06 14.12
N ALA A 270 -36.70 -4.79 13.84
CA ALA A 270 -37.98 -4.16 14.18
C ALA A 270 -39.14 -4.84 13.45
N LYS A 271 -39.00 -5.15 12.15
CA LYS A 271 -40.00 -5.91 11.39
C LYS A 271 -40.18 -7.33 11.92
N VAL A 272 -39.11 -8.00 12.33
CA VAL A 272 -39.17 -9.33 12.95
C VAL A 272 -39.87 -9.27 14.31
N SER A 273 -39.60 -8.25 15.12
CA SER A 273 -40.29 -8.05 16.40
C SER A 273 -41.80 -7.80 16.23
N SER A 274 -42.22 -7.24 15.09
CA SER A 274 -43.65 -7.07 14.77
C SER A 274 -44.35 -8.37 14.36
N LEU A 275 -43.63 -9.46 14.08
CA LEU A 275 -44.22 -10.76 13.79
C LEU A 275 -44.75 -11.46 15.05
N ASP A 276 -44.35 -11.03 16.25
CA ASP A 276 -44.91 -11.50 17.51
C ASP A 276 -46.19 -10.72 17.87
N LEU A 277 -47.29 -11.11 17.22
CA LEU A 277 -48.61 -10.47 17.34
C LEU A 277 -49.09 -10.34 18.80
N ALA A 278 -48.79 -11.33 19.65
CA ALA A 278 -49.27 -11.35 21.04
C ALA A 278 -48.56 -10.32 21.94
N VAL A 279 -47.26 -10.10 21.70
CA VAL A 279 -46.49 -9.08 22.42
C VAL A 279 -46.72 -7.70 21.82
N LEU A 280 -46.94 -7.61 20.50
CA LEU A 280 -47.22 -6.35 19.81
C LEU A 280 -48.52 -5.69 20.29
N ASP A 281 -49.63 -6.44 20.40
CA ASP A 281 -50.92 -5.90 20.90
C ASP A 281 -50.79 -5.36 22.33
N GLN A 282 -50.03 -6.05 23.18
CA GLN A 282 -49.82 -5.62 24.57
C GLN A 282 -48.94 -4.37 24.66
N VAL A 283 -47.92 -4.25 23.80
CA VAL A 283 -47.04 -3.09 23.71
C VAL A 283 -47.75 -1.90 23.08
N GLU A 284 -48.58 -2.11 22.06
CA GLU A 284 -49.38 -1.08 21.40
C GLU A 284 -50.42 -0.48 22.35
N ALA A 285 -51.13 -1.31 23.14
CA ALA A 285 -52.07 -0.83 24.14
C ALA A 285 -51.39 0.05 25.23
N ARG A 286 -50.16 -0.30 25.63
CA ARG A 286 -49.35 0.51 26.56
C ARG A 286 -48.85 1.79 25.91
N LEU A 287 -48.39 1.74 24.66
CA LEU A 287 -47.97 2.90 23.88
C LEU A 287 -49.11 3.89 23.66
N GLN A 288 -50.32 3.43 23.34
CA GLN A 288 -51.50 4.29 23.21
C GLN A 288 -51.84 4.99 24.54
N SER A 289 -51.70 4.31 25.68
CA SER A 289 -51.87 4.94 27.00
C SER A 289 -50.81 6.01 27.29
N VAL A 290 -49.54 5.75 26.93
CA VAL A 290 -48.45 6.73 27.06
C VAL A 290 -48.63 7.91 26.12
N LEU A 291 -49.04 7.66 24.87
CA LEU A 291 -49.34 8.70 23.88
C LEU A 291 -50.48 9.61 24.35
N GLY A 292 -51.52 9.05 24.97
CA GLY A 292 -52.61 9.83 25.59
C GLY A 292 -52.09 10.80 26.66
N LYS A 293 -51.23 10.33 27.57
CA LYS A 293 -50.59 11.16 28.60
C LYS A 293 -49.62 12.19 28.01
N MET A 294 -48.87 11.81 26.98
CA MET A 294 -47.97 12.71 26.24
C MET A 294 -48.74 13.85 25.58
N ASN A 295 -49.91 13.56 25.00
CA ASN A 295 -50.77 14.58 24.39
C ASN A 295 -51.38 15.54 25.43
N GLU A 296 -51.73 15.06 26.62
CA GLU A 296 -52.13 15.96 27.73
C GLU A 296 -50.99 16.88 28.16
N ILE A 297 -49.77 16.35 28.26
CA ILE A 297 -48.56 17.15 28.59
C ILE A 297 -48.23 18.14 27.47
N ALA A 298 -48.33 17.72 26.20
CA ALA A 298 -48.10 18.58 25.03
C ALA A 298 -49.11 19.71 24.95
N LYS A 299 -50.38 19.47 25.30
CA LYS A 299 -51.42 20.50 25.37
C LYS A 299 -51.13 21.55 26.45
N HIS A 300 -50.51 21.17 27.55
CA HIS A 300 -50.03 22.08 28.60
C HIS A 300 -48.72 22.81 28.23
N LYS A 301 -47.90 22.23 27.33
CA LYS A 301 -46.61 22.77 26.92
C LYS A 301 -46.71 23.71 25.70
N ALA A 302 -47.64 23.47 24.79
CA ALA A 302 -47.91 24.31 23.61
C ALA A 302 -48.34 25.74 23.95
N SER A 303 -48.81 26.00 25.17
CA SER A 303 -49.08 27.37 25.64
C SER A 303 -47.84 28.13 26.15
N VAL A 304 -46.65 27.51 26.14
CA VAL A 304 -45.44 28.02 26.80
C VAL A 304 -44.25 28.20 25.85
N GLU A 305 -44.24 27.59 24.65
CA GLU A 305 -43.08 27.65 23.74
C GLU A 305 -43.27 28.63 22.56
N ASP A 306 -42.21 29.40 22.28
CA ASP A 306 -42.14 30.40 21.22
C ASP A 306 -41.78 29.75 19.86
N ALA A 307 -42.59 29.98 18.82
CA ALA A 307 -42.43 29.36 17.50
C ALA A 307 -41.08 29.69 16.83
N ASP A 308 -40.52 30.86 17.13
CA ASP A 308 -39.21 31.28 16.62
C ASP A 308 -38.07 30.48 17.25
N THR A 309 -38.20 30.06 18.52
CA THR A 309 -37.21 29.20 19.18
C THR A 309 -37.25 27.78 18.60
N GLN A 310 -38.44 27.26 18.30
CA GLN A 310 -38.60 25.96 17.66
C GLN A 310 -38.02 25.93 16.24
N SER A 311 -38.25 26.97 15.44
CA SER A 311 -37.67 27.10 14.10
C SER A 311 -36.13 27.13 14.14
N LYS A 312 -35.55 27.89 15.07
CA LYS A 312 -34.08 27.95 15.24
C LYS A 312 -33.49 26.62 15.72
N VAL A 313 -34.15 25.93 16.64
CA VAL A 313 -33.72 24.61 17.12
C VAL A 313 -33.80 23.58 15.99
N HIS A 314 -34.85 23.63 15.17
CA HIS A 314 -35.00 22.75 14.02
C HIS A 314 -33.90 22.98 12.98
N GLN A 315 -33.58 24.23 12.63
CA GLN A 315 -32.46 24.56 11.75
C GLN A 315 -31.10 24.07 12.28
N LEU A 316 -30.88 24.16 13.59
CA LEU A 316 -29.67 23.60 14.21
C LEU A 316 -29.64 22.08 14.11
N TYR A 317 -30.78 21.40 14.30
CA TYR A 317 -30.88 19.95 14.14
C TYR A 317 -30.58 19.51 12.71
N GLU A 318 -31.15 20.17 11.70
CA GLU A 318 -30.84 19.91 10.29
C GLU A 318 -29.36 20.12 9.97
N THR A 319 -28.77 21.19 10.51
CA THR A 319 -27.33 21.47 10.35
C THR A 319 -26.49 20.35 10.98
N ILE A 320 -26.83 19.91 12.19
CA ILE A 320 -26.15 18.81 12.86
C ILE A 320 -26.31 17.51 12.07
N GLN A 321 -27.50 17.21 11.55
CA GLN A 321 -27.75 16.01 10.75
C GLN A 321 -26.91 16.01 9.46
N ARG A 322 -26.81 17.16 8.78
CA ARG A 322 -25.97 17.31 7.58
C ARG A 322 -24.48 17.13 7.88
N TRP A 323 -24.00 17.63 9.02
CA TRP A 323 -22.58 17.60 9.39
C TRP A 323 -22.17 16.36 10.20
N SER A 324 -23.12 15.60 10.74
CA SER A 324 -22.87 14.37 11.51
C SER A 324 -21.96 13.36 10.78
N PRO A 325 -22.22 12.98 9.51
CA PRO A 325 -21.33 12.06 8.79
C PRO A 325 -19.94 12.65 8.50
N ILE A 326 -19.84 13.98 8.37
CA ILE A 326 -18.55 14.65 8.20
C ILE A 326 -17.77 14.62 9.52
N ALA A 327 -18.43 14.89 10.64
CA ALA A 327 -17.81 14.90 11.97
C ALA A 327 -17.25 13.52 12.35
N SER A 328 -17.95 12.43 11.99
CA SER A 328 -17.48 11.07 12.26
C SER A 328 -16.26 10.66 11.42
N THR A 329 -16.07 11.24 10.23
CA THR A 329 -14.93 10.94 9.34
C THR A 329 -13.71 11.84 9.58
N LEU A 330 -13.83 12.92 10.38
CA LEU A 330 -12.71 13.83 10.68
C LEU A 330 -11.47 13.11 11.26
N PRO A 331 -11.58 12.20 12.26
CA PRO A 331 -10.40 11.49 12.78
C PRO A 331 -9.71 10.62 11.72
N GLU A 332 -10.48 9.98 10.84
CA GLU A 332 -9.95 9.18 9.75
C GLU A 332 -9.22 10.05 8.73
N LEU A 333 -9.76 11.23 8.40
CA LEU A 333 -9.12 12.18 7.51
C LEU A 333 -7.79 12.70 8.07
N VAL A 334 -7.72 12.95 9.38
CA VAL A 334 -6.47 13.30 10.07
C VAL A 334 -5.48 12.13 10.04
N GLN A 335 -5.93 10.90 10.27
CA GLN A 335 -5.06 9.73 10.21
C GLN A 335 -4.50 9.49 8.79
N ARG A 336 -5.32 9.71 7.75
CA ARG A 336 -4.88 9.69 6.35
C ARG A 336 -3.83 10.76 6.08
N LEU A 337 -4.02 11.99 6.59
CA LEU A 337 -3.03 13.06 6.48
C LEU A 337 -1.71 12.71 7.18
N VAL A 338 -1.76 12.07 8.36
CA VAL A 338 -0.55 11.62 9.07
C VAL A 338 0.16 10.53 8.27
N THR A 339 -0.58 9.56 7.72
CA THR A 339 -0.03 8.47 6.91
C THR A 339 0.63 9.00 5.64
N ILE A 340 0.03 10.02 5.01
CA ILE A 340 0.51 10.63 3.76
C ILE A 340 1.54 11.75 4.03
N LYS A 341 1.76 12.16 5.29
CA LYS A 341 2.69 13.25 5.65
C LYS A 341 4.06 13.08 5.02
N GLN A 342 4.65 11.89 5.12
CA GLN A 342 5.98 11.62 4.57
C GLN A 342 6.02 11.78 3.05
N LEU A 343 4.95 11.34 2.35
CA LEU A 343 4.83 11.50 0.91
C LEU A 343 4.67 12.98 0.52
N HIS A 344 3.85 13.74 1.24
CA HIS A 344 3.72 15.19 1.01
C HIS A 344 5.05 15.93 1.24
N GLU A 345 5.79 15.56 2.27
CA GLU A 345 7.10 16.15 2.56
C GLU A 345 8.13 15.84 1.45
N GLN A 346 8.13 14.60 0.94
CA GLN A 346 8.93 14.23 -0.23
C GLN A 346 8.51 14.98 -1.50
N ALA A 347 7.21 15.16 -1.75
CA ALA A 347 6.72 15.92 -2.90
C ALA A 347 7.15 17.40 -2.83
N MET A 348 7.13 18.00 -1.63
CA MET A 348 7.62 19.36 -1.42
C MET A 348 9.13 19.47 -1.69
N GLN A 349 9.92 18.54 -1.16
CA GLN A 349 11.37 18.48 -1.42
C GLN A 349 11.67 18.27 -2.91
N PHE A 350 10.87 17.44 -3.60
CA PHE A 350 10.99 17.23 -5.04
C PHE A 350 10.74 18.51 -5.83
N SER A 351 9.70 19.27 -5.49
CA SER A 351 9.42 20.56 -6.13
C SER A 351 10.58 21.55 -5.93
N GLN A 352 11.20 21.57 -4.76
CA GLN A 352 12.35 22.44 -4.48
C GLN A 352 13.62 21.96 -5.22
N LEU A 353 13.83 20.65 -5.30
CA LEU A 353 14.93 20.08 -6.07
C LEU A 353 14.77 20.40 -7.56
N LEU A 354 13.54 20.35 -8.08
CA LEU A 354 13.23 20.66 -9.47
C LEU A 354 13.51 22.14 -9.80
N THR A 355 13.12 23.08 -8.94
CA THR A 355 13.43 24.50 -9.15
C THR A 355 14.94 24.78 -9.05
N HIS A 356 15.64 24.11 -8.12
CA HIS A 356 17.09 24.19 -8.04
C HIS A 356 17.76 23.63 -9.31
N LEU A 357 17.30 22.49 -9.81
CA LEU A 357 17.79 21.87 -11.03
C LEU A 357 17.59 22.79 -12.24
N ASP A 358 16.40 23.37 -12.40
CA ASP A 358 16.12 24.35 -13.47
C ASP A 358 17.06 25.56 -13.39
N THR A 359 17.25 26.12 -12.19
CA THR A 359 18.18 27.24 -11.97
C THR A 359 19.61 26.87 -12.35
N THR A 360 20.08 25.67 -11.95
CA THR A 360 21.42 25.19 -12.32
C THR A 360 21.55 24.95 -13.82
N GLN A 361 20.50 24.44 -14.48
CA GLN A 361 20.48 24.23 -15.92
C GLN A 361 20.52 25.56 -16.68
N GLN A 362 19.82 26.60 -16.20
CA GLN A 362 19.91 27.94 -16.76
C GLN A 362 21.32 28.53 -16.62
N MET A 363 21.98 28.36 -15.46
CA MET A 363 23.38 28.79 -15.25
C MET A 363 24.39 28.04 -16.13
N ILE A 364 24.22 26.72 -16.31
CA ILE A 364 25.06 25.94 -17.22
C ILE A 364 24.86 26.41 -18.66
N THR A 365 23.61 26.69 -19.05
CA THR A 365 23.28 27.20 -20.39
C THR A 365 23.89 28.57 -20.64
N SER A 366 23.90 29.48 -19.66
CA SER A 366 24.59 30.77 -19.79
C SER A 366 26.10 30.59 -19.88
N SER A 367 26.71 29.75 -19.04
CA SER A 367 28.15 29.45 -19.11
C SER A 367 28.56 28.83 -20.45
N LEU A 368 27.74 27.96 -21.03
CA LEU A 368 27.95 27.42 -22.38
C LEU A 368 27.90 28.50 -23.46
N LYS A 369 27.00 29.48 -23.35
CA LYS A 369 26.97 30.65 -24.25
C LYS A 369 28.25 31.47 -24.10
N ASP A 370 28.72 31.72 -22.89
CA ASP A 370 29.97 32.46 -22.62
C ASP A 370 31.20 31.73 -23.18
N ASN A 371 31.26 30.40 -23.05
CA ASN A 371 32.34 29.61 -23.66
C ASN A 371 32.28 29.68 -25.19
N THR A 372 31.09 29.70 -25.78
CA THR A 372 30.90 29.83 -27.24
C THR A 372 31.36 31.20 -27.74
N THR A 373 31.08 32.27 -27.00
CA THR A 373 31.56 33.62 -27.34
C THR A 373 33.09 33.71 -27.18
N LEU A 374 33.64 33.13 -26.11
CA LEU A 374 35.10 33.09 -25.90
C LEU A 374 35.82 32.32 -27.02
N LEU A 375 35.29 31.17 -27.45
CA LEU A 375 35.84 30.42 -28.58
C LEU A 375 35.78 31.21 -29.88
N SER A 376 34.70 31.97 -30.10
CA SER A 376 34.57 32.84 -31.28
C SER A 376 35.60 33.98 -31.24
N GLN A 377 35.87 34.55 -30.06
CA GLN A 377 36.93 35.55 -29.86
C GLN A 377 38.32 34.96 -30.07
N VAL A 378 38.60 33.75 -29.56
CA VAL A 378 39.86 33.02 -29.80
C VAL A 378 40.05 32.74 -31.29
N GLN A 379 39.00 32.33 -32.00
CA GLN A 379 39.08 32.11 -33.45
C GLN A 379 39.37 33.41 -34.21
N THR A 380 38.75 34.52 -33.79
CA THR A 380 38.97 35.84 -34.40
C THR A 380 40.39 36.34 -34.16
N THR A 381 40.86 36.29 -32.91
CA THR A 381 42.23 36.67 -32.54
C THR A 381 43.27 35.76 -33.19
N MET A 382 43.03 34.46 -33.33
CA MET A 382 43.91 33.56 -34.10
C MET A 382 44.00 33.97 -35.57
N ARG A 383 42.88 34.37 -36.20
CA ARG A 383 42.86 34.84 -37.58
C ARG A 383 43.65 36.15 -37.75
N GLU A 384 43.47 37.09 -36.82
CA GLU A 384 44.22 38.36 -36.80
C GLU A 384 45.72 38.13 -36.56
N ASN A 385 46.08 37.22 -35.65
CA ASN A 385 47.46 36.82 -35.39
C ASN A 385 48.10 36.14 -36.60
N LEU A 386 47.37 35.27 -37.31
CA LEU A 386 47.86 34.66 -38.55
C LEU A 386 48.10 35.70 -39.64
N SER A 387 47.17 36.64 -39.83
CA SER A 387 47.31 37.74 -40.80
C SER A 387 48.52 38.64 -40.48
N THR A 388 48.74 38.98 -39.21
CA THR A 388 49.92 39.76 -38.80
C THR A 388 51.21 38.98 -38.97
N VAL A 389 51.22 37.67 -38.68
CA VAL A 389 52.38 36.80 -38.93
C VAL A 389 52.69 36.69 -40.43
N GLU A 390 51.68 36.50 -41.28
CA GLU A 390 51.83 36.52 -42.74
C GLU A 390 52.41 37.85 -43.23
N GLY A 391 51.90 38.98 -42.74
CA GLY A 391 52.43 40.32 -43.05
C GLY A 391 53.88 40.50 -42.59
N ASN A 392 54.24 39.98 -41.42
CA ASN A 392 55.62 39.98 -40.93
C ASN A 392 56.55 39.14 -41.82
N PHE A 393 56.11 37.94 -42.24
CA PHE A 393 56.86 37.10 -43.16
C PHE A 393 57.05 37.78 -44.52
N ALA A 394 56.02 38.43 -45.06
CA ALA A 394 56.12 39.20 -46.30
C ALA A 394 57.14 40.35 -46.19
N ASN A 395 57.12 41.09 -45.07
CA ASN A 395 58.11 42.14 -44.79
C ASN A 395 59.54 41.60 -44.67
N ILE A 396 59.72 40.42 -44.04
CA ILE A 396 61.02 39.77 -43.94
C ILE A 396 61.50 39.31 -45.33
N ASP A 397 60.62 38.71 -46.14
CA ASP A 397 60.93 38.27 -47.50
C ASP A 397 61.33 39.47 -48.40
N GLU A 398 60.62 40.60 -48.32
CA GLU A 398 61.02 41.83 -48.99
C GLU A 398 62.40 42.32 -48.55
N ARG A 399 62.69 42.30 -47.24
CA ARG A 399 64.02 42.70 -46.73
C ARG A 399 65.11 41.74 -47.19
N MET A 400 64.84 40.44 -47.21
CA MET A 400 65.78 39.42 -47.69
C MET A 400 66.07 39.60 -49.18
N LYS A 401 65.04 39.89 -49.99
CA LYS A 401 65.20 40.25 -51.41
C LYS A 401 66.02 41.53 -51.62
N LYS A 402 65.89 42.52 -50.74
CA LYS A 402 66.71 43.76 -50.77
C LYS A 402 68.18 43.53 -50.40
N LEU A 403 68.48 42.51 -49.59
CA LEU A 403 69.84 42.12 -49.19
C LEU A 403 70.51 41.16 -50.19
N GLY A 404 69.73 40.50 -51.06
CA GLY A 404 70.21 39.53 -52.05
C GLY A 404 70.77 40.12 -53.36
N LYS A 405 71.45 41.27 -53.32
CA LYS A 405 72.18 41.84 -54.47
C LYS A 405 73.62 42.12 -54.12
#